data_AF-Q31A72-F1
#
_entry.id   AF-Q31A72-F1
#
_cell.length_a   1.000
_cell.length_b   1.000
_cell.length_c   1.000
_cell.angle_alpha   90.00
_cell.angle_beta   90.00
_cell.angle_gamma   90.00
#
_symmetry.space_group_name_H-M   'P 1'
#
loop_
_entity.id
_entity.type
_entity.pdbx_description
1 polymer ?
#
loop_
_entity_poly.entity_id
_entity_poly.type
_entity_poly.pdbx_seq_one_letter_code
_entity_poly.pdbx_strand_id
1 'polypeptide(L)'
;MKITWLASYPRSGNTYLRTILFNCFGIKTASIYPKDLGGNKILENFVGHIEHNQNKTITFQKGSIPIIKTHKLNQDDNRTIYIIRDGRAASVSLWNFYGKKIPIKDIILGNHRFGTWKDHLISWNPLKRPNTLLIKYEDILCNFEYVLNSIETFLEIKVLSKKLPSRDTVATFDGRWVRSKTDWKEKISSEELNLFNKINYPVLKEFGYE
;
A
#
# COMPACT_ATOMS: atom_id res chain seq x y z
N MET A 1 9.30 19.49 10.46
CA MET A 1 9.81 18.11 10.29
C MET A 1 9.41 17.65 8.89
N LYS A 2 10.33 17.17 8.05
CA LYS A 2 9.97 16.64 6.73
C LYS A 2 9.43 15.22 6.91
N ILE A 3 8.23 14.97 6.37
CA ILE A 3 7.59 13.66 6.43
C ILE A 3 8.13 12.75 5.32
N THR A 4 8.01 11.45 5.50
CA THR A 4 8.15 10.46 4.43
C THR A 4 6.77 9.88 4.11
N TRP A 5 6.36 9.93 2.85
CA TRP A 5 5.10 9.33 2.43
C TRP A 5 5.23 7.82 2.30
N LEU A 6 4.21 7.09 2.75
CA LEU A 6 3.94 5.71 2.33
C LEU A 6 2.71 5.74 1.40
N ALA A 7 2.97 5.87 0.11
CA ALA A 7 1.94 6.09 -0.90
C ALA A 7 1.59 4.80 -1.65
N SER A 8 0.31 4.62 -1.97
CA SER A 8 -0.12 3.55 -2.86
C SER A 8 -1.53 3.80 -3.37
N TYR A 9 -1.86 3.26 -4.55
CA TYR A 9 -3.26 3.01 -4.88
C TYR A 9 -3.90 2.13 -3.77
N PRO A 10 -5.20 2.31 -3.45
CA PRO A 10 -5.85 1.48 -2.44
C PRO A 10 -5.65 -0.01 -2.72
N ARG A 11 -5.43 -0.78 -1.63
CA ARG A 11 -5.31 -2.25 -1.66
C ARG A 11 -4.08 -2.82 -2.37
N SER A 12 -3.04 -2.00 -2.55
CA SER A 12 -1.72 -2.44 -3.04
C SER A 12 -0.79 -3.01 -1.96
N GLY A 13 -1.29 -3.37 -0.77
CA GLY A 13 -0.48 -4.03 0.27
C GLY A 13 0.12 -3.12 1.36
N ASN A 14 -0.41 -1.90 1.49
CA ASN A 14 0.07 -0.89 2.43
C ASN A 14 0.13 -1.38 3.90
N THR A 15 -0.91 -2.09 4.38
CA THR A 15 -0.93 -2.68 5.73
C THR A 15 0.22 -3.65 5.95
N TYR A 16 0.55 -4.49 4.97
CA TYR A 16 1.61 -5.48 5.10
C TYR A 16 2.99 -4.83 5.09
N LEU A 17 3.20 -3.80 4.26
CA LEU A 17 4.43 -3.02 4.29
C LEU A 17 4.62 -2.27 5.62
N ARG A 18 3.54 -1.80 6.25
CA ARG A 18 3.60 -1.22 7.61
C ARG A 18 3.98 -2.26 8.66
N THR A 19 3.48 -3.49 8.55
CA THR A 19 3.96 -4.61 9.38
C THR A 19 5.46 -4.84 9.22
N ILE A 20 5.99 -4.74 8.00
CA ILE A 20 7.45 -4.86 7.74
C ILE A 20 8.22 -3.71 8.39
N LEU A 21 7.80 -2.47 8.15
CA LEU A 21 8.44 -1.30 8.75
C LEU A 21 8.50 -1.42 10.28
N PHE A 22 7.43 -1.89 10.92
CA PHE A 22 7.41 -2.05 12.36
C PHE A 22 8.23 -3.24 12.86
N ASN A 23 7.99 -4.46 12.34
CA ASN A 23 8.58 -5.68 12.90
C ASN A 23 10.03 -5.90 12.47
N CYS A 24 10.44 -5.37 11.31
CA CYS A 24 11.80 -5.52 10.79
C CYS A 24 12.69 -4.31 11.06
N PHE A 25 12.12 -3.10 11.23
CA PHE A 25 12.89 -1.87 11.42
C PHE A 25 12.53 -1.08 12.69
N GLY A 26 11.52 -1.51 13.45
CA GLY A 26 11.04 -0.79 14.63
C GLY A 26 10.32 0.53 14.29
N ILE A 27 10.00 0.77 13.02
CA ILE A 27 9.44 2.05 12.55
C ILE A 27 7.92 2.02 12.68
N LYS A 28 7.40 2.89 13.55
CA LYS A 28 5.96 3.14 13.66
C LYS A 28 5.48 4.09 12.56
N THR A 29 4.26 3.88 12.09
CA THR A 29 3.70 4.62 10.95
C THR A 29 2.30 5.16 11.25
N ALA A 30 2.01 6.35 10.73
CA ALA A 30 0.68 6.96 10.82
C ALA A 30 -0.05 6.89 9.48
N SER A 31 -1.28 7.39 9.45
CA SER A 31 -2.11 7.52 8.25
C SER A 31 -2.76 8.90 8.23
N ILE A 32 -2.94 9.50 7.05
CA ILE A 32 -3.72 10.74 6.93
C ILE A 32 -5.20 10.54 7.29
N TYR A 33 -5.66 9.28 7.35
CA TYR A 33 -7.02 8.91 7.71
C TYR A 33 -7.03 8.49 9.19
N PRO A 34 -7.87 9.10 10.04
CA PRO A 34 -8.06 8.64 11.42
C PRO A 34 -8.80 7.30 11.43
N LYS A 35 -8.55 6.44 12.43
CA LYS A 35 -9.13 5.10 12.54
C LYS A 35 -8.96 4.29 11.24
N ASP A 36 -7.80 4.41 10.59
CA ASP A 36 -7.58 3.83 9.26
C ASP A 36 -7.69 2.30 9.24
N LEU A 37 -7.45 1.66 10.39
CA LEU A 37 -7.59 0.21 10.60
C LEU A 37 -8.91 -0.17 11.28
N GLY A 38 -9.85 0.78 11.38
CA GLY A 38 -11.18 0.55 11.95
C GLY A 38 -11.21 0.39 13.47
N GLY A 39 -10.16 0.79 14.18
CA GLY A 39 -10.06 0.65 15.64
C GLY A 39 -9.66 -0.75 16.12
N ASN A 40 -9.21 -1.63 15.21
CA ASN A 40 -8.73 -2.97 15.57
C ASN A 40 -7.37 -2.86 16.29
N LYS A 41 -7.41 -2.84 17.62
CA LYS A 41 -6.21 -2.68 18.47
C LYS A 41 -5.15 -3.76 18.26
N ILE A 42 -5.56 -5.00 17.97
CA ILE A 42 -4.62 -6.09 17.68
C ILE A 42 -3.85 -5.76 16.40
N LEU A 43 -4.56 -5.39 15.33
CA LEU A 43 -3.94 -5.03 14.05
C LEU A 43 -3.08 -3.76 14.17
N GLU A 44 -3.56 -2.74 14.88
CA GLU A 44 -2.81 -1.51 15.16
C GLU A 44 -1.46 -1.80 15.83
N ASN A 45 -1.45 -2.70 16.81
CA ASN A 45 -0.22 -3.13 17.48
C ASN A 45 0.71 -3.89 16.52
N PHE A 46 0.17 -4.78 15.68
CA PHE A 46 0.97 -5.53 14.70
C PHE A 46 1.63 -4.66 13.64
N VAL A 47 1.00 -3.56 13.23
CA VAL A 47 1.54 -2.65 12.20
C VAL A 47 2.33 -1.48 12.77
N GLY A 48 2.43 -1.36 14.11
CA GLY A 48 3.03 -0.20 14.77
C GLY A 48 2.30 1.10 14.42
N HIS A 49 0.97 1.11 14.48
CA HIS A 49 0.17 2.28 14.12
C HIS A 49 0.32 3.43 15.14
N ILE A 50 0.51 4.64 14.63
CA ILE A 50 0.33 5.89 15.38
C ILE A 50 -1.02 6.48 14.97
N GLU A 51 -1.95 6.51 15.91
CA GLU A 51 -3.28 7.11 15.74
C GLU A 51 -3.23 8.62 15.97
N HIS A 52 -4.25 9.31 15.46
CA HIS A 52 -4.46 10.74 15.65
C HIS A 52 -4.74 11.07 17.11
N ASN A 53 -4.19 12.19 17.57
CA ASN A 53 -4.56 12.82 18.84
C ASN A 53 -6.01 13.33 18.78
N GLN A 54 -6.59 13.69 19.94
CA GLN A 54 -7.95 14.25 20.01
C GLN A 54 -8.14 15.51 19.14
N ASN A 55 -7.08 16.31 18.98
CA ASN A 55 -7.05 17.50 18.12
C ASN A 55 -6.72 17.19 16.65
N LYS A 56 -6.77 15.91 16.22
CA LYS A 56 -6.48 15.43 14.85
C LYS A 56 -5.04 15.64 14.38
N THR A 57 -4.10 15.91 15.29
CA THR A 57 -2.68 15.94 14.95
C THR A 57 -2.06 14.55 15.12
N ILE A 58 -0.88 14.33 14.52
CA ILE A 58 -0.11 13.09 14.67
C ILE A 58 1.21 13.47 15.36
N THR A 59 1.53 12.79 16.47
CA THR A 59 2.78 13.00 17.19
C THR A 59 3.73 11.84 16.96
N PHE A 60 4.91 12.14 16.42
CA PHE A 60 6.00 11.18 16.29
C PHE A 60 6.97 11.32 17.46
N GLN A 61 7.57 10.20 17.88
CA GLN A 61 8.62 10.22 18.89
C GLN A 61 9.83 11.01 18.35
N LYS A 62 10.46 11.82 19.21
CA LYS A 62 11.69 12.55 18.85
C LYS A 62 12.75 11.56 18.35
N GLY A 63 13.36 11.87 17.20
CA GLY A 63 14.37 11.03 16.57
C GLY A 63 13.82 9.89 15.69
N SER A 64 12.50 9.67 15.65
CA SER A 64 11.90 8.70 14.71
C SER A 64 11.76 9.27 13.30
N ILE A 65 11.69 8.38 12.30
CA ILE A 65 11.35 8.76 10.92
C ILE A 65 9.82 8.90 10.81
N PRO A 66 9.29 10.10 10.51
CA PRO A 66 7.86 10.33 10.40
C PRO A 66 7.30 9.78 9.08
N ILE A 67 6.88 8.51 9.07
CA ILE A 67 6.23 7.90 7.92
C ILE A 67 4.70 8.01 8.02
N ILE A 68 4.07 8.61 7.01
CA ILE A 68 2.62 8.79 6.94
C ILE A 68 2.06 8.13 5.69
N LYS A 69 1.06 7.26 5.87
CA LYS A 69 0.37 6.56 4.80
C LYS A 69 -0.68 7.44 4.10
N THR A 70 -0.78 7.33 2.77
CA THR A 70 -1.79 8.03 1.96
C THR A 70 -2.27 7.20 0.75
N HIS A 71 -3.49 7.49 0.29
CA HIS A 71 -4.02 7.06 -1.03
C HIS A 71 -4.42 8.28 -1.89
N LYS A 72 -4.02 9.49 -1.48
CA LYS A 72 -4.19 10.68 -2.31
C LYS A 72 -3.18 10.65 -3.46
N LEU A 73 -3.53 11.34 -4.53
CA LEU A 73 -2.59 11.74 -5.57
C LEU A 73 -1.43 12.54 -4.95
N ASN A 74 -0.29 12.57 -5.63
CA ASN A 74 0.88 13.30 -5.18
C ASN A 74 0.57 14.82 -5.05
N GLN A 75 1.11 15.47 -4.02
CA GLN A 75 0.88 16.89 -3.72
C GLN A 75 2.16 17.69 -3.43
N ASP A 76 3.30 17.02 -3.26
CA ASP A 76 4.56 17.67 -2.86
C ASP A 76 5.77 16.86 -3.37
N ASP A 77 6.99 17.23 -2.94
CA ASP A 77 8.25 16.55 -3.27
C ASP A 77 8.91 15.83 -2.08
N ASN A 78 8.12 15.50 -1.06
CA ASN A 78 8.63 14.77 0.10
C ASN A 78 9.10 13.36 -0.28
N ARG A 79 10.10 12.88 0.48
CA ARG A 79 10.62 11.50 0.40
C ARG A 79 9.47 10.51 0.43
N THR A 80 9.51 9.48 -0.42
CA THR A 80 8.36 8.58 -0.60
C THR A 80 8.80 7.13 -0.69
N ILE A 81 8.09 6.25 0.00
CA ILE A 81 8.03 4.83 -0.31
C ILE A 81 6.71 4.62 -1.06
N TYR A 82 6.79 4.25 -2.33
CA TYR A 82 5.63 3.93 -3.14
C TYR A 82 5.50 2.42 -3.28
N ILE A 83 4.36 1.86 -2.87
CA ILE A 83 4.06 0.44 -3.11
C ILE A 83 3.09 0.26 -4.27
N ILE A 84 3.53 -0.47 -5.29
CA ILE A 84 2.73 -0.89 -6.43
C ILE A 84 2.31 -2.35 -6.26
N ARG A 85 1.17 -2.71 -6.84
CA ARG A 85 0.67 -4.07 -6.98
C ARG A 85 0.05 -4.18 -8.37
N ASP A 86 -0.04 -5.39 -8.90
CA ASP A 86 -0.82 -5.67 -10.11
C ASP A 86 -2.20 -4.98 -10.00
N GLY A 87 -2.48 -4.08 -10.94
CA GLY A 87 -3.67 -3.24 -10.90
C GLY A 87 -4.98 -4.04 -10.99
N ARG A 88 -4.96 -5.23 -11.61
CA ARG A 88 -6.11 -6.14 -11.66
C ARG A 88 -6.37 -6.72 -10.28
N ALA A 89 -5.32 -7.20 -9.61
CA ALA A 89 -5.38 -7.71 -8.25
C ALA A 89 -5.80 -6.63 -7.23
N ALA A 90 -5.27 -5.40 -7.37
CA ALA A 90 -5.63 -4.27 -6.53
C ALA A 90 -7.11 -3.87 -6.72
N SER A 91 -7.59 -3.84 -7.97
CA SER A 91 -8.99 -3.50 -8.30
C SER A 91 -9.97 -4.53 -7.73
N VAL A 92 -9.72 -5.83 -7.92
CA VAL A 92 -10.54 -6.89 -7.31
C VAL A 92 -10.51 -6.81 -5.78
N SER A 93 -9.36 -6.48 -5.18
CA SER A 93 -9.26 -6.30 -3.73
C SER A 93 -10.05 -5.09 -3.24
N LEU A 94 -10.10 -4.00 -4.01
CA LEU A 94 -10.85 -2.79 -3.68
C LEU A 94 -12.35 -3.01 -3.81
N TRP A 95 -12.78 -3.67 -4.87
CA TRP A 95 -14.16 -4.09 -5.06
C TRP A 95 -14.68 -4.90 -3.88
N ASN A 96 -13.90 -5.89 -3.44
CA ASN A 96 -14.19 -6.70 -2.27
C ASN A 96 -14.18 -5.89 -0.96
N PHE A 97 -13.26 -4.94 -0.82
CA PHE A 97 -13.18 -4.07 0.37
C PHE A 97 -14.44 -3.22 0.54
N TYR A 98 -15.04 -2.78 -0.56
CA TYR A 98 -16.34 -2.10 -0.56
C TYR A 98 -17.53 -3.04 -0.35
N GLY A 99 -17.30 -4.33 -0.07
CA GLY A 99 -18.36 -5.33 0.03
C GLY A 99 -19.12 -5.50 -1.27
N LYS A 100 -18.46 -5.24 -2.42
CA LYS A 100 -19.05 -5.31 -3.77
C LYS A 100 -20.24 -4.38 -4.02
N LYS A 101 -20.46 -3.39 -3.14
CA LYS A 101 -21.54 -2.40 -3.28
C LYS A 101 -21.35 -1.44 -4.46
N ILE A 102 -20.11 -1.29 -4.92
CA ILE A 102 -19.75 -0.54 -6.13
C ILE A 102 -19.49 -1.58 -7.24
N PRO A 103 -20.04 -1.41 -8.45
CA PRO A 103 -19.72 -2.27 -9.59
C PRO A 103 -18.21 -2.32 -9.85
N ILE A 104 -17.65 -3.48 -10.20
CA ILE A 104 -16.22 -3.58 -10.52
C ILE A 104 -15.84 -2.71 -11.73
N LYS A 105 -16.77 -2.52 -12.68
CA LYS A 105 -16.63 -1.57 -13.79
C LYS A 105 -16.32 -0.15 -13.31
N ASP A 106 -16.98 0.32 -12.25
CA ASP A 106 -16.72 1.64 -11.67
C ASP A 106 -15.38 1.71 -10.94
N ILE A 107 -14.92 0.60 -10.34
CA ILE A 107 -13.56 0.51 -9.80
C ILE A 107 -12.52 0.66 -10.92
N ILE A 108 -12.73 -0.04 -12.04
CA ILE A 108 -11.84 -0.04 -13.22
C ILE A 108 -11.80 1.33 -13.90
N LEU A 109 -12.97 1.96 -14.07
CA LEU A 109 -13.12 3.30 -14.65
C LEU A 109 -12.67 4.43 -13.72
N GLY A 110 -12.45 4.14 -12.43
CA GLY A 110 -12.09 5.16 -11.46
C GLY A 110 -13.26 6.03 -11.00
N ASN A 111 -14.50 5.57 -11.18
CA ASN A 111 -15.73 6.22 -10.72
C ASN A 111 -15.92 6.06 -9.18
N HIS A 112 -14.85 6.35 -8.44
CA HIS A 112 -14.80 6.36 -6.98
C HIS A 112 -13.75 7.38 -6.53
N ARG A 113 -13.68 7.62 -5.22
CA ARG A 113 -12.88 8.71 -4.65
C ARG A 113 -11.37 8.67 -4.91
N PHE A 114 -10.81 7.58 -5.44
CA PHE A 114 -9.37 7.44 -5.66
C PHE A 114 -8.95 7.44 -7.14
N GLY A 115 -9.91 7.56 -8.07
CA GLY A 115 -9.62 7.56 -9.51
C GLY A 115 -9.12 6.20 -10.02
N THR A 116 -8.46 6.20 -11.17
CA THR A 116 -7.93 4.97 -11.77
C THR A 116 -6.58 4.57 -11.16
N TRP A 117 -6.25 3.27 -11.25
CA TRP A 117 -4.94 2.75 -10.87
C TRP A 117 -3.80 3.43 -11.67
N LYS A 118 -4.00 3.59 -12.98
CA LYS A 118 -3.06 4.29 -13.86
C LYS A 118 -2.82 5.73 -13.42
N ASP A 119 -3.86 6.52 -13.19
CA ASP A 119 -3.70 7.94 -12.89
C ASP A 119 -2.98 8.15 -11.55
N HIS A 120 -3.18 7.24 -10.59
CA HIS A 120 -2.43 7.25 -9.34
C HIS A 120 -0.92 7.00 -9.58
N LEU A 121 -0.56 6.08 -10.47
CA LEU A 121 0.84 5.85 -10.83
C LEU A 121 1.45 7.01 -11.63
N ILE A 122 0.70 7.61 -12.55
CA ILE A 122 1.12 8.79 -13.30
C ILE A 122 1.38 9.95 -12.33
N SER A 123 0.49 10.18 -11.38
CA SER A 123 0.61 11.27 -10.41
C SER A 123 1.84 11.14 -9.52
N TRP A 124 2.13 9.92 -9.03
CA TRP A 124 3.30 9.69 -8.18
C TRP A 124 4.61 9.47 -8.96
N ASN A 125 4.52 9.02 -10.20
CA ASN A 125 5.64 8.77 -11.13
C ASN A 125 6.86 8.11 -10.45
N PRO A 126 6.69 6.97 -9.76
CA PRO A 126 7.68 6.46 -8.82
C PRO A 126 8.99 5.99 -9.47
N LEU A 127 9.02 5.80 -10.79
CA LEU A 127 10.25 5.45 -11.53
C LEU A 127 11.18 6.64 -11.76
N LYS A 128 10.65 7.86 -11.84
CA LYS A 128 11.42 9.07 -12.19
C LYS A 128 11.47 10.09 -11.05
N ARG A 129 10.54 10.00 -10.10
CA ARG A 129 10.44 10.94 -8.99
C ARG A 129 11.67 10.83 -8.07
N PRO A 130 12.35 11.95 -7.74
CA PRO A 130 13.47 11.92 -6.82
C PRO A 130 13.05 11.46 -5.41
N ASN A 131 14.00 10.98 -4.61
CA ASN A 131 13.76 10.54 -3.23
C ASN A 131 12.60 9.54 -3.08
N THR A 132 12.43 8.66 -4.08
CA THR A 132 11.35 7.67 -4.11
C THR A 132 11.91 6.25 -4.14
N LEU A 133 11.49 5.43 -3.19
CA LEU A 133 11.68 3.98 -3.22
C LEU A 133 10.41 3.34 -3.77
N LEU A 134 10.52 2.64 -4.90
CA LEU A 134 9.45 1.82 -5.44
C LEU A 134 9.57 0.38 -4.92
N ILE A 135 8.51 -0.15 -4.34
CA ILE A 135 8.40 -1.56 -3.93
C ILE A 135 7.23 -2.19 -4.66
N LYS A 136 7.42 -3.37 -5.28
CA LYS A 136 6.31 -4.20 -5.75
C LYS A 136 5.80 -5.06 -4.61
N TYR A 137 4.48 -5.15 -4.48
CA TYR A 137 3.84 -6.03 -3.51
C TYR A 137 4.24 -7.49 -3.73
N GLU A 138 4.40 -7.89 -4.99
CA GLU A 138 4.80 -9.24 -5.36
C GLU A 138 6.22 -9.58 -4.86
N ASP A 139 7.15 -8.61 -4.85
CA ASP A 139 8.50 -8.80 -4.30
C ASP A 139 8.50 -9.01 -2.78
N ILE A 140 7.51 -8.46 -2.07
CA ILE A 140 7.36 -8.75 -0.63
C ILE A 140 7.11 -10.25 -0.41
N LEU A 141 6.41 -10.91 -1.33
CA LEU A 141 6.04 -12.31 -1.20
C LEU A 141 7.14 -13.27 -1.67
N CYS A 142 7.88 -12.88 -2.72
CA CYS A 142 8.82 -13.79 -3.39
C CYS A 142 10.29 -13.40 -3.20
N ASN A 143 10.59 -12.13 -2.92
CA ASN A 143 11.92 -11.54 -2.86
C ASN A 143 12.13 -10.74 -1.56
N PHE A 144 11.71 -11.30 -0.42
CA PHE A 144 11.60 -10.54 0.83
C PHE A 144 12.93 -9.92 1.30
N GLU A 145 14.05 -10.63 1.17
CA GLU A 145 15.37 -10.07 1.54
C GLU A 145 15.74 -8.86 0.69
N TYR A 146 15.41 -8.87 -0.62
CA TYR A 146 15.63 -7.71 -1.49
C TYR A 146 14.81 -6.50 -1.03
N VAL A 147 13.56 -6.72 -0.60
CA VAL A 147 12.72 -5.63 -0.06
C VAL A 147 13.33 -5.07 1.23
N LEU A 148 13.79 -5.92 2.16
CA LEU A 148 14.45 -5.46 3.38
C LEU A 148 15.69 -4.63 3.08
N ASN A 149 16.58 -5.11 2.20
CA ASN A 149 17.81 -4.39 1.83
C ASN A 149 17.51 -3.05 1.14
N SER A 150 16.44 -3.00 0.33
CA SER A 150 16.00 -1.77 -0.34
C SER A 150 15.49 -0.74 0.67
N ILE A 151 14.72 -1.16 1.68
CA ILE A 151 14.24 -0.30 2.76
C ILE A 151 15.41 0.16 3.64
N GLU A 152 16.34 -0.74 4.01
CA GLU A 152 17.53 -0.40 4.79
C GLU A 152 18.37 0.67 4.10
N THR A 153 18.68 0.47 2.81
CA THR A 153 19.47 1.40 2.02
C THR A 153 18.75 2.73 1.86
N PHE A 154 17.45 2.69 1.56
CA PHE A 154 16.68 3.91 1.38
C PHE A 154 16.56 4.67 2.69
N LEU A 155 16.09 4.07 3.78
CA LEU A 155 15.86 4.79 5.03
C LEU A 155 17.14 5.04 5.84
N GLU A 156 18.27 4.48 5.44
CA GLU A 156 19.56 4.54 6.15
C GLU A 156 19.44 3.98 7.57
N ILE A 157 18.66 2.89 7.73
CA ILE A 157 18.41 2.22 9.00
C ILE A 157 18.70 0.72 8.86
N LYS A 158 19.41 0.16 9.84
CA LYS A 158 19.69 -1.28 9.90
C LYS A 158 18.42 -2.10 10.13
N VAL A 159 18.30 -3.20 9.39
CA VAL A 159 17.31 -4.23 9.71
C VAL A 159 17.57 -4.77 11.11
N LEU A 160 16.53 -4.77 11.96
CA LEU A 160 16.58 -5.27 13.33
C LEU A 160 16.16 -6.74 13.41
N SER A 161 15.30 -7.17 12.49
CA SER A 161 14.77 -8.53 12.45
C SER A 161 14.35 -8.89 11.03
N LYS A 162 14.65 -10.13 10.62
CA LYS A 162 14.12 -10.71 9.37
C LYS A 162 12.85 -11.54 9.61
N LYS A 163 12.31 -11.55 10.82
CA LYS A 163 11.08 -12.28 11.17
C LYS A 163 9.86 -11.40 10.90
N LEU A 164 8.92 -11.93 10.13
CA LEU A 164 7.57 -11.37 10.00
C LEU A 164 6.55 -12.36 10.56
N PRO A 165 5.47 -11.89 11.19
CA PRO A 165 4.29 -12.72 11.33
C PRO A 165 3.82 -13.17 9.94
N SER A 166 3.41 -14.44 9.81
CA SER A 166 2.95 -14.96 8.53
C SER A 166 1.75 -14.15 8.03
N ARG A 167 1.59 -14.07 6.70
CA ARG A 167 0.45 -13.35 6.11
C ARG A 167 -0.88 -13.90 6.57
N ASP A 168 -0.96 -15.21 6.81
CA ASP A 168 -2.16 -15.89 7.30
C ASP A 168 -2.43 -15.58 8.77
N THR A 169 -1.38 -15.41 9.59
CA THR A 169 -1.51 -14.90 10.96
C THR A 169 -2.13 -13.49 10.93
N VAL A 170 -1.59 -12.59 10.12
CA VAL A 170 -2.13 -11.22 10.00
C VAL A 170 -3.55 -11.24 9.43
N ALA A 171 -3.82 -12.07 8.41
CA ALA A 171 -5.14 -12.20 7.80
C ALA A 171 -6.19 -12.76 8.77
N THR A 172 -5.81 -13.67 9.67
CA THR A 172 -6.70 -14.24 10.69
C THR A 172 -7.19 -13.17 11.68
N PHE A 173 -6.30 -12.26 12.11
CA PHE A 173 -6.66 -11.17 13.04
C PHE A 173 -7.37 -9.99 12.38
N ASP A 174 -7.35 -9.94 11.05
CA ASP A 174 -7.80 -8.81 10.27
C ASP A 174 -9.11 -9.11 9.51
N GLY A 175 -9.10 -10.16 8.69
CA GLY A 175 -10.20 -10.55 7.79
C GLY A 175 -10.55 -9.53 6.70
N ARG A 176 -10.10 -8.27 6.82
CA ARG A 176 -10.57 -7.13 6.01
C ARG A 176 -9.45 -6.44 5.22
N TRP A 177 -8.30 -6.16 5.83
CA TRP A 177 -7.22 -5.39 5.21
C TRP A 177 -6.15 -6.25 4.53
N VAL A 178 -5.86 -7.43 5.07
CA VAL A 178 -4.98 -8.49 4.58
C VAL A 178 -5.84 -9.75 4.42
N ARG A 179 -5.85 -10.31 3.21
CA ARG A 179 -6.65 -11.49 2.86
C ARG A 179 -5.74 -12.62 2.39
N SER A 180 -6.21 -13.86 2.50
CA SER A 180 -5.67 -15.04 1.81
C SER A 180 -5.60 -14.82 0.28
N LYS A 181 -4.82 -15.65 -0.42
CA LYS A 181 -4.42 -15.38 -1.82
C LYS A 181 -5.70 -15.31 -2.64
N THR A 182 -5.95 -14.16 -3.26
CA THR A 182 -7.10 -13.98 -4.15
C THR A 182 -6.56 -14.07 -5.56
N ASP A 183 -7.01 -15.07 -6.31
CA ASP A 183 -6.79 -15.08 -7.76
C ASP A 183 -7.79 -14.12 -8.39
N TRP A 184 -7.28 -13.03 -8.96
CA TRP A 184 -8.12 -12.02 -9.60
C TRP A 184 -8.72 -12.54 -10.90
N LYS A 185 -8.11 -13.55 -11.55
CA LYS A 185 -8.55 -14.12 -12.82
C LYS A 185 -9.92 -14.77 -12.70
N GLU A 186 -10.22 -15.37 -11.55
CA GLU A 186 -11.53 -15.98 -11.26
C GLU A 186 -12.62 -14.95 -10.90
N LYS A 187 -12.26 -13.67 -10.73
CA LYS A 187 -13.17 -12.64 -10.20
C LYS A 187 -13.49 -11.53 -11.19
N ILE A 188 -12.89 -11.56 -12.37
CA ILE A 188 -13.09 -10.57 -13.43
C ILE A 188 -13.56 -11.28 -14.70
N SER A 189 -14.58 -10.76 -15.36
CA SER A 189 -15.03 -11.29 -16.65
C SER A 189 -14.07 -10.90 -17.77
N SER A 190 -14.16 -11.55 -18.93
CA SER A 190 -13.38 -11.17 -20.11
C SER A 190 -13.68 -9.73 -20.57
N GLU A 191 -14.93 -9.28 -20.45
CA GLU A 191 -15.32 -7.90 -20.79
C GLU A 191 -14.65 -6.88 -19.85
N GLU A 192 -14.67 -7.16 -18.54
CA GLU A 192 -14.06 -6.31 -17.52
C GLU A 192 -12.53 -6.29 -17.64
N LEU A 193 -11.91 -7.43 -17.97
CA LEU A 193 -10.48 -7.51 -18.24
C LEU A 193 -10.09 -6.70 -19.48
N ASN A 194 -10.87 -6.80 -20.56
CA ASN A 194 -10.67 -6.00 -21.77
C ASN A 194 -10.79 -4.50 -21.46
N LEU A 195 -11.79 -4.11 -20.67
CA LEU A 195 -11.95 -2.73 -20.21
C LEU A 195 -10.75 -2.28 -19.37
N PHE A 196 -10.30 -3.10 -18.41
CA PHE A 196 -9.15 -2.80 -17.57
C PHE A 196 -7.89 -2.57 -18.41
N ASN A 197 -7.62 -3.47 -19.36
CA ASN A 197 -6.47 -3.38 -20.24
C ASN A 197 -6.55 -2.12 -21.12
N LYS A 198 -7.72 -1.81 -21.71
CA LYS A 198 -7.92 -0.59 -22.51
C LYS A 198 -7.52 0.69 -21.75
N ILE A 199 -7.74 0.73 -20.44
CA ILE A 199 -7.46 1.91 -19.60
C ILE A 199 -6.01 1.92 -19.11
N ASN A 200 -5.47 0.77 -18.70
CA ASN A 200 -4.25 0.66 -17.88
C ASN A 200 -3.05 0.04 -18.60
N TYR A 201 -3.21 -0.54 -19.80
CA TYR A 201 -2.17 -1.34 -20.47
C TYR A 201 -0.81 -0.66 -20.62
N PRO A 202 -0.70 0.64 -21.01
CA PRO A 202 0.61 1.29 -21.10
C PRO A 202 1.40 1.26 -19.78
N VAL A 203 0.71 1.48 -18.66
CA VAL A 203 1.32 1.48 -17.33
C VAL A 203 1.49 0.05 -16.79
N LEU A 204 0.62 -0.90 -17.13
CA LEU A 204 0.89 -2.32 -16.83
C LEU A 204 2.22 -2.76 -17.45
N LYS A 205 2.42 -2.45 -18.72
CA LYS A 205 3.63 -2.79 -19.47
C LYS A 205 4.87 -2.12 -18.86
N GLU A 206 4.80 -0.82 -18.58
CA GLU A 206 5.91 -0.06 -17.96
C GLU A 206 6.40 -0.69 -16.65
N PHE A 207 5.48 -1.24 -15.85
CA PHE A 207 5.80 -1.86 -14.56
C PHE A 207 5.97 -3.39 -14.61
N GLY A 208 5.92 -4.00 -15.81
CA GLY A 208 6.15 -5.44 -16.01
C GLY A 208 5.00 -6.33 -15.51
N TYR A 209 3.76 -5.90 -15.70
CA TYR A 209 2.54 -6.64 -15.38
C TYR A 209 1.79 -7.17 -16.62
N GLU A 210 2.46 -7.36 -17.76
CA GLU A 210 1.82 -7.93 -18.95
C GLU A 210 1.42 -9.40 -18.78
#